data_AF-A0A2S6UBZ6-F1
#
_entry.id   AF-A0A2S6UBZ6-F1
#
_cell.length_a   1.000
_cell.length_b   1.000
_cell.length_c   1.000
_cell.angle_alpha   90.00
_cell.angle_beta   90.00
_cell.angle_gamma   90.00
#
_symmetry.space_group_name_H-M   'P 1'
#
loop_
_entity.id
_entity.type
_entity.pdbx_description
1 polymer ?
#
loop_
_entity_poly.entity_id
_entity_poly.type
_entity_poly.pdbx_seq_one_letter_code
_entity_poly.pdbx_strand_id
1 'polypeptide(L)'
;MAIWDAAAKIAGLPLYRLIGEMTGRDATPGPVPVYASGGYIYPSDELAKLEEEIRQLLDHGFTHIKIKIGFSPLQEDLKRIETVLALLPNGGHLAVDAMYRYDRESGLAAAAALQPFGLRWFEDICDPLDFETLAAVANVYAPPIAAGEA
;
A
#
# COMPACT_ATOMS: atom_id res chain seq x y z
N MET A 1 -12.75 15.70 10.90
CA MET A 1 -12.84 14.54 11.80
C MET A 1 -13.63 14.84 13.08
N ALA A 2 -13.19 15.74 13.96
CA ALA A 2 -13.86 15.98 15.27
C ALA A 2 -15.34 16.40 15.18
N ILE A 3 -15.71 17.24 14.21
CA ILE A 3 -17.11 17.67 14.01
C ILE A 3 -18.00 16.47 13.66
N TRP A 4 -17.52 15.53 12.85
CA TRP A 4 -18.27 14.32 12.47
C TRP A 4 -18.41 13.35 13.64
N ASP A 5 -17.37 13.19 14.45
CA ASP A 5 -17.43 12.42 15.69
C ASP A 5 -18.46 13.02 16.67
N ALA A 6 -18.43 14.34 16.86
CA ALA A 6 -19.41 15.04 17.70
C ALA A 6 -20.84 14.90 17.15
N ALA A 7 -21.05 15.05 15.84
CA ALA A 7 -22.36 14.90 15.20
C ALA A 7 -22.93 13.49 15.40
N ALA A 8 -22.12 12.45 15.20
CA ALA A 8 -22.51 11.05 15.42
C ALA A 8 -22.87 10.78 16.89
N LYS A 9 -22.07 11.30 17.83
CA LYS A 9 -22.35 11.22 19.28
C LYS A 9 -23.65 11.92 19.67
N ILE A 10 -23.90 13.13 19.14
CA ILE A 10 -25.15 13.88 19.38
C ILE A 10 -26.35 13.11 18.82
N ALA A 11 -26.21 12.51 17.64
CA ALA A 11 -27.24 11.69 17.02
C ALA A 11 -27.45 10.32 17.71
N GLY A 12 -26.56 9.92 18.62
CA GLY A 12 -26.61 8.61 19.27
C GLY A 12 -26.32 7.43 18.32
N LEU A 13 -25.62 7.68 17.21
CA LEU A 13 -25.33 6.69 16.18
C LEU A 13 -23.82 6.46 16.02
N PRO A 14 -23.38 5.24 15.67
CA PRO A 14 -22.04 5.05 15.10
C PRO A 14 -21.88 5.89 13.82
N LEU A 15 -20.70 6.50 13.62
CA LEU A 15 -20.48 7.42 12.48
C LEU A 15 -20.77 6.77 11.12
N TYR A 16 -20.42 5.49 10.91
CA TYR A 16 -20.69 4.79 9.65
C TYR A 16 -22.20 4.71 9.34
N ARG A 17 -23.04 4.59 10.39
CA ARG A 17 -24.51 4.57 10.22
C ARG A 17 -25.04 5.95 9.90
N LEU A 18 -24.57 6.98 10.62
CA LEU A 18 -24.96 8.36 10.33
C LEU A 18 -24.64 8.74 8.88
N ILE A 19 -23.45 8.38 8.39
CA ILE A 19 -23.06 8.63 6.99
C ILE A 19 -23.96 7.84 6.01
N GLY A 20 -24.23 6.56 6.30
CA GLY A 20 -25.14 5.75 5.49
C GLY A 20 -26.53 6.37 5.36
N GLU A 21 -27.12 6.78 6.47
CA GLU A 21 -28.43 7.44 6.51
C GLU A 21 -28.42 8.78 5.74
N MET A 22 -27.40 9.62 5.94
CA MET A 22 -27.29 10.92 5.25
C MET A 22 -27.09 10.79 3.73
N THR A 23 -26.44 9.72 3.28
CA THR A 23 -26.10 9.52 1.86
C THR A 23 -27.04 8.55 1.15
N GLY A 24 -28.01 7.97 1.86
CA GLY A 24 -28.89 6.92 1.34
C GLY A 24 -28.15 5.63 0.97
N ARG A 25 -26.97 5.39 1.56
CA ARG A 25 -26.17 4.18 1.35
C ARG A 25 -26.47 3.14 2.42
N ASP A 26 -26.34 1.86 2.06
CA ASP A 26 -26.45 0.77 3.02
C ASP A 26 -25.39 0.94 4.13
N ALA A 27 -25.86 0.88 5.37
CA ALA A 27 -25.08 0.98 6.60
C ALA A 27 -25.21 -0.29 7.44
N THR A 28 -25.49 -1.43 6.80
CA THR A 28 -25.42 -2.75 7.44
C THR A 28 -23.97 -3.03 7.86
N PRO A 29 -23.71 -3.27 9.15
CA PRO A 29 -22.34 -3.54 9.61
C PRO A 29 -21.83 -4.84 9.01
N GLY A 30 -20.58 -4.83 8.57
CA GLY A 30 -19.88 -5.97 8.01
C GLY A 30 -18.36 -5.82 8.16
N PRO A 31 -17.59 -6.88 7.85
CA PRO A 31 -16.14 -6.81 7.90
C PRO A 31 -15.62 -5.79 6.88
N VAL A 32 -14.71 -4.93 7.33
CA VAL A 32 -13.98 -3.99 6.45
C VAL A 32 -12.61 -4.62 6.16
N PRO A 33 -12.26 -4.88 4.88
CA PRO A 33 -10.92 -5.33 4.54
C PRO A 33 -9.87 -4.31 5.00
N VAL A 34 -8.85 -4.79 5.70
CA VAL A 34 -7.72 -3.99 6.15
C VAL A 34 -6.42 -4.65 5.69
N TYR A 35 -5.37 -3.84 5.58
CA TYR A 35 -4.02 -4.28 5.30
C TYR A 35 -3.06 -3.60 6.29
N ALA A 36 -1.90 -4.20 6.55
CA ALA A 36 -0.87 -3.57 7.36
C ALA A 36 0.13 -2.86 6.45
N SER A 37 0.47 -1.62 6.80
CA SER A 37 1.50 -0.84 6.12
C SER A 37 2.70 -0.69 7.04
N GLY A 38 3.87 -1.07 6.56
CA GLY A 38 5.12 -1.06 7.32
C GLY A 38 6.32 -1.20 6.38
N GLY A 39 7.30 -2.02 6.77
CA GLY A 39 8.44 -2.37 5.93
C GLY A 39 9.27 -1.15 5.52
N TYR A 40 9.52 -0.26 6.48
CA TYR A 40 10.45 0.86 6.33
C TYR A 40 11.90 0.34 6.22
N ILE A 41 12.83 1.23 5.84
CA ILE A 41 14.25 0.86 5.79
C ILE A 41 14.84 0.90 7.21
N TYR A 42 15.45 -0.21 7.63
CA TYR A 42 16.30 -0.31 8.80
C TYR A 42 17.78 -0.04 8.44
N PRO A 43 18.54 0.66 9.32
CA PRO A 43 19.95 0.96 9.05
C PRO A 43 20.91 -0.24 9.11
N SER A 44 20.50 -1.34 9.76
CA SER A 44 21.31 -2.56 9.93
C SER A 44 20.42 -3.78 9.99
N ASP A 45 20.95 -4.93 9.57
CA ASP A 45 20.26 -6.23 9.58
C ASP A 45 18.93 -6.19 8.82
N GLU A 46 18.92 -5.44 7.72
CA GLU A 46 17.71 -5.01 7.02
C GLU A 46 16.73 -6.15 6.76
N LEU A 47 17.15 -7.16 6.02
CA LEU A 47 16.27 -8.24 5.60
C LEU A 47 15.76 -9.06 6.78
N ALA A 48 16.59 -9.25 7.81
CA ALA A 48 16.19 -9.99 9.02
C ALA A 48 15.14 -9.22 9.84
N LYS A 49 15.30 -7.91 9.97
CA LYS A 49 14.32 -7.06 10.68
C LYS A 49 13.02 -6.91 9.90
N LEU A 50 13.11 -6.76 8.58
CA LEU A 50 11.94 -6.75 7.70
C LEU A 50 11.17 -8.07 7.80
N GLU A 51 11.86 -9.21 7.73
CA GLU A 51 11.23 -10.53 7.86
C GLU A 51 10.51 -10.67 9.21
N GLU A 52 11.16 -10.28 10.30
CA GLU A 52 10.58 -10.30 11.66
C GLU A 52 9.35 -9.38 11.76
N GLU A 53 9.42 -8.15 11.24
CA GLU A 53 8.27 -7.23 11.20
C GLU A 53 7.08 -7.86 10.47
N ILE A 54 7.31 -8.44 9.29
CA ILE A 54 6.24 -9.06 8.50
C ILE A 54 5.65 -10.27 9.24
N ARG A 55 6.47 -11.12 9.88
CA ARG A 55 5.97 -12.23 10.69
C ARG A 55 5.05 -11.75 11.81
N GLN A 56 5.44 -10.69 12.53
CA GLN A 56 4.60 -10.11 13.58
C GLN A 56 3.26 -9.60 13.02
N LEU A 57 3.26 -8.94 11.86
CA LEU A 57 2.02 -8.49 11.21
C LEU A 57 1.11 -9.66 10.81
N LEU A 58 1.68 -10.76 10.31
CA LEU A 58 0.93 -11.97 9.99
C LEU A 58 0.35 -12.63 11.26
N ASP A 59 1.11 -12.66 12.36
CA ASP A 59 0.64 -13.18 13.66
C ASP A 59 -0.49 -12.34 14.24
N HIS A 60 -0.56 -11.04 13.92
CA HIS A 60 -1.68 -10.15 14.24
C HIS A 60 -2.93 -10.39 13.35
N GLY A 61 -2.87 -11.30 12.38
CA GLY A 61 -3.98 -11.69 11.52
C GLY A 61 -4.12 -10.88 10.23
N PHE A 62 -3.15 -10.02 9.93
CA PHE A 62 -3.12 -9.35 8.62
C PHE A 62 -2.78 -10.37 7.53
N THR A 63 -3.48 -10.25 6.39
CA THR A 63 -3.26 -11.11 5.22
C THR A 63 -2.73 -10.35 4.02
N HIS A 64 -2.67 -9.03 4.12
CA HIS A 64 -2.22 -8.12 3.06
C HIS A 64 -1.27 -7.11 3.70
N ILE A 65 -0.11 -6.95 3.08
CA ILE A 65 1.01 -6.17 3.60
C ILE A 65 1.42 -5.13 2.55
N LYS A 66 1.80 -3.94 2.98
CA LYS A 66 2.47 -2.92 2.16
C LYS A 66 3.85 -2.61 2.74
N ILE A 67 4.89 -2.60 1.91
CA ILE A 67 6.26 -2.21 2.29
C ILE A 67 6.76 -1.00 1.50
N LYS A 68 7.75 -0.28 2.05
CA LYS A 68 8.36 0.88 1.39
C LYS A 68 9.52 0.45 0.47
N ILE A 69 9.59 1.10 -0.70
CA ILE A 69 10.66 0.95 -1.70
C ILE A 69 11.12 2.34 -2.20
N GLY A 70 12.13 2.39 -3.06
CA GLY A 70 12.62 3.63 -3.68
C GLY A 70 13.63 4.41 -2.84
N PHE A 71 13.99 3.91 -1.64
CA PHE A 71 15.03 4.49 -0.78
C PHE A 71 16.39 3.81 -0.93
N SER A 72 16.42 2.67 -1.61
CA SER A 72 17.62 1.89 -1.93
C SER A 72 17.70 1.69 -3.45
N PRO A 73 18.86 1.27 -3.98
CA PRO A 73 18.94 0.80 -5.36
C PRO A 73 17.87 -0.27 -5.64
N LEU A 74 17.25 -0.23 -6.82
CA LEU A 74 16.12 -1.11 -7.19
C LEU A 74 16.41 -2.59 -6.89
N GLN A 75 17.64 -3.05 -7.12
CA GLN A 75 18.06 -4.44 -6.89
C GLN A 75 18.06 -4.84 -5.42
N GLU A 76 18.23 -3.90 -4.50
CA GLU A 76 18.05 -4.13 -3.06
C GLU A 76 16.56 -4.18 -2.71
N ASP A 77 15.74 -3.30 -3.30
CA ASP A 77 14.28 -3.34 -3.14
C ASP A 77 13.68 -4.66 -3.65
N LEU A 78 14.18 -5.18 -4.77
CA LEU A 78 13.76 -6.49 -5.29
C LEU A 78 14.05 -7.62 -4.28
N LYS A 79 15.21 -7.59 -3.60
CA LYS A 79 15.52 -8.58 -2.54
C LYS A 79 14.60 -8.43 -1.33
N ARG A 80 14.24 -7.20 -0.94
CA ARG A 80 13.26 -6.95 0.13
C ARG A 80 11.90 -7.54 -0.25
N ILE A 81 11.45 -7.29 -1.48
CA ILE A 81 10.19 -7.82 -2.01
C ILE A 81 10.21 -9.35 -2.01
N GLU A 82 11.26 -9.98 -2.53
CA GLU A 82 11.41 -11.44 -2.53
C GLU A 82 11.39 -12.03 -1.12
N THR A 83 12.05 -11.37 -0.15
CA THR A 83 12.05 -11.78 1.26
C THR A 83 10.63 -11.79 1.83
N VAL A 84 9.85 -10.74 1.57
CA VAL A 84 8.47 -10.64 2.05
C VAL A 84 7.54 -11.61 1.31
N LEU A 85 7.71 -11.78 0.00
CA LEU A 85 6.91 -12.71 -0.79
C LEU A 85 7.10 -14.16 -0.36
N ALA A 86 8.28 -14.53 0.13
CA ALA A 86 8.54 -15.87 0.67
C ALA A 86 7.67 -16.21 1.92
N LEU A 87 7.10 -15.19 2.57
CA LEU A 87 6.18 -15.34 3.72
C LEU A 87 4.71 -15.31 3.33
N LEU A 88 4.39 -14.96 2.07
CA LEU A 88 3.03 -14.69 1.60
C LEU A 88 2.56 -15.74 0.58
N PRO A 89 1.25 -15.94 0.42
CA PRO A 89 0.73 -16.94 -0.53
C PRO A 89 1.09 -16.65 -2.00
N ASN A 90 1.14 -15.36 -2.39
CA ASN A 90 1.50 -14.87 -3.71
C ASN A 90 1.60 -13.32 -3.69
N GLY A 91 2.02 -12.71 -4.80
CA GLY A 91 2.16 -11.25 -4.93
C GLY A 91 0.88 -10.44 -4.69
N GLY A 92 -0.30 -11.01 -4.88
CA GLY A 92 -1.58 -10.34 -4.60
C GLY A 92 -1.81 -10.00 -3.13
N HIS A 93 -0.94 -10.46 -2.24
CA HIS A 93 -0.91 -10.15 -0.81
C HIS A 93 0.12 -9.08 -0.43
N LEU A 94 0.96 -8.63 -1.37
CA LEU A 94 1.99 -7.63 -1.15
C LEU A 94 1.76 -6.41 -2.03
N ALA A 95 1.68 -5.24 -1.41
CA ALA A 95 1.80 -3.95 -2.07
C ALA A 95 3.18 -3.34 -1.82
N VAL A 96 3.61 -2.47 -2.71
CA VAL A 96 4.83 -1.67 -2.55
C VAL A 96 4.52 -0.20 -2.74
N ASP A 97 5.27 0.64 -2.03
CA ASP A 97 5.05 2.07 -1.98
C ASP A 97 6.38 2.79 -2.19
N ALA A 98 6.47 3.52 -3.30
CA ALA A 98 7.67 4.23 -3.70
C ALA A 98 7.83 5.60 -3.05
N MET A 99 6.86 6.09 -2.26
CA MET A 99 6.98 7.36 -1.54
C MET A 99 7.45 8.52 -2.43
N TYR A 100 6.92 8.59 -3.65
CA TYR A 100 7.19 9.61 -4.68
C TYR A 100 8.65 9.66 -5.18
N ARG A 101 9.39 8.55 -5.06
CA ARG A 101 10.85 8.54 -5.30
C ARG A 101 11.27 8.44 -6.75
N TYR A 102 10.41 7.95 -7.64
CA TYR A 102 10.79 7.73 -9.03
C TYR A 102 10.44 8.92 -9.92
N ASP A 103 11.31 9.17 -10.89
CA ASP A 103 10.98 9.93 -12.10
C ASP A 103 10.45 8.98 -13.18
N ARG A 104 10.23 9.51 -14.39
CA ARG A 104 9.72 8.72 -15.51
C ARG A 104 10.60 7.53 -15.88
N GLU A 105 11.92 7.72 -15.96
CA GLU A 105 12.83 6.66 -16.41
C GLU A 105 12.93 5.57 -15.33
N SER A 106 13.20 5.97 -14.10
CA SER A 106 13.32 5.06 -12.96
C SER A 106 12.00 4.36 -12.63
N GLY A 107 10.86 5.04 -12.80
CA GLY A 107 9.53 4.48 -12.61
C GLY A 107 9.18 3.41 -13.64
N LEU A 108 9.54 3.63 -14.92
CA LEU A 108 9.39 2.62 -15.98
C LEU A 108 10.31 1.41 -15.75
N ALA A 109 11.55 1.64 -15.31
CA ALA A 109 12.47 0.57 -14.96
C ALA A 109 11.97 -0.26 -13.77
N ALA A 110 11.47 0.40 -12.71
CA ALA A 110 10.86 -0.26 -11.57
C ALA A 110 9.62 -1.06 -11.98
N ALA A 111 8.72 -0.47 -12.77
CA ALA A 111 7.53 -1.14 -13.28
C ALA A 111 7.87 -2.44 -14.02
N ALA A 112 8.84 -2.41 -14.93
CA ALA A 112 9.27 -3.60 -15.66
C ALA A 112 9.83 -4.69 -14.72
N ALA A 113 10.61 -4.29 -13.70
CA ALA A 113 11.18 -5.22 -12.74
C ALA A 113 10.13 -5.80 -11.77
N LEU A 114 9.10 -5.04 -11.43
CA LEU A 114 8.04 -5.44 -10.50
C LEU A 114 6.96 -6.32 -11.17
N GLN A 115 6.80 -6.21 -12.49
CA GLN A 115 5.73 -6.87 -13.24
C GLN A 115 5.63 -8.40 -13.02
N PRO A 116 6.74 -9.16 -12.92
CA PRO A 116 6.68 -10.61 -12.71
C PRO A 116 6.11 -11.02 -11.34
N PHE A 117 6.16 -10.17 -10.32
CA PHE A 117 5.68 -10.53 -8.99
C PHE A 117 4.16 -10.53 -8.87
N GLY A 118 3.44 -9.83 -9.76
CA GLY A 118 1.98 -9.72 -9.68
C GLY A 118 1.51 -9.10 -8.35
N LEU A 119 2.18 -8.00 -7.95
CA LEU A 119 1.92 -7.31 -6.68
C LEU A 119 0.47 -6.79 -6.60
N ARG A 120 -0.04 -6.68 -5.38
CA ARG A 120 -1.38 -6.17 -5.08
C ARG A 120 -1.58 -4.75 -5.60
N TRP A 121 -0.60 -3.88 -5.39
CA TRP A 121 -0.47 -2.61 -6.12
C TRP A 121 0.94 -2.04 -6.03
N PHE A 122 1.25 -1.12 -6.94
CA PHE A 122 2.42 -0.23 -6.90
C PHE A 122 1.95 1.20 -6.58
N GLU A 123 2.33 1.75 -5.43
CA GLU A 123 1.82 3.02 -4.90
C GLU A 123 2.83 4.16 -5.04
N ASP A 124 2.29 5.37 -5.24
CA ASP A 124 3.01 6.64 -5.09
C ASP A 124 4.37 6.65 -5.80
N ILE A 125 4.30 6.34 -7.10
CA ILE A 125 5.45 6.05 -7.95
C ILE A 125 6.36 7.28 -8.09
N CYS A 126 5.76 8.43 -8.41
CA CYS A 126 6.42 9.69 -8.74
C CYS A 126 5.78 10.86 -8.00
N ASP A 127 6.24 12.09 -8.24
CA ASP A 127 5.60 13.30 -7.69
C ASP A 127 4.06 13.24 -7.85
N PRO A 128 3.27 13.56 -6.80
CA PRO A 128 1.81 13.47 -6.83
C PRO A 128 1.13 14.26 -7.96
N LEU A 129 1.78 15.30 -8.46
CA LEU A 129 1.27 16.17 -9.52
C LEU A 129 1.84 15.84 -10.90
N ASP A 130 2.78 14.90 -11.00
CA ASP A 130 3.31 14.40 -12.27
C ASP A 130 2.39 13.33 -12.86
N PHE A 131 1.24 13.79 -13.37
CA PHE A 131 0.26 12.93 -14.03
C PHE A 131 0.81 12.26 -15.30
N GLU A 132 1.80 12.87 -15.96
CA GLU A 132 2.38 12.31 -17.18
C GLU A 132 3.25 11.08 -16.89
N THR A 133 4.07 11.14 -15.85
CA THR A 133 4.85 9.99 -15.39
C THR A 133 3.95 8.88 -14.87
N LEU A 134 2.94 9.21 -14.06
CA LEU A 134 1.96 8.23 -13.58
C LEU A 134 1.26 7.52 -14.74
N ALA A 135 0.81 8.28 -15.75
CA ALA A 135 0.18 7.71 -16.94
C ALA A 135 1.15 6.85 -17.77
N ALA A 136 2.42 7.27 -17.90
CA ALA A 136 3.44 6.51 -18.61
C ALA A 136 3.67 5.13 -17.96
N VAL A 137 3.75 5.08 -16.63
CA VAL A 137 3.92 3.82 -15.91
C VAL A 137 2.66 2.96 -15.97
N ALA A 138 1.48 3.54 -15.79
CA ALA A 138 0.20 2.83 -15.88
C ALA A 138 -0.04 2.18 -17.26
N ASN A 139 0.52 2.75 -18.33
CA ASN A 139 0.40 2.17 -19.68
C ASN A 139 1.23 0.89 -19.88
N VAL A 140 2.24 0.62 -19.04
CA VAL A 140 3.14 -0.54 -19.19
C VAL A 140 3.04 -1.54 -18.03
N TYR A 141 2.68 -1.07 -16.84
CA TYR A 141 2.51 -1.89 -15.65
C TYR A 141 1.09 -2.45 -15.58
N ALA A 142 0.95 -3.74 -15.91
CA ALA A 142 -0.35 -4.39 -15.93
C ALA A 142 -1.01 -4.59 -14.55
N PRO A 143 -0.28 -4.87 -13.44
CA PRO A 143 -0.87 -4.96 -12.11
C PRO A 143 -1.40 -3.60 -11.61
N PRO A 144 -2.21 -3.58 -10.53
CA PRO A 144 -2.82 -2.34 -10.04
C PRO A 144 -1.80 -1.28 -9.59
N ILE A 145 -2.18 -0.02 -9.72
CA ILE A 145 -1.45 1.15 -9.20
C ILE A 145 -2.34 1.87 -8.18
N ALA A 146 -1.73 2.46 -7.16
CA ALA A 146 -2.40 3.34 -6.21
C ALA A 146 -1.70 4.71 -6.15
N ALA A 147 -2.47 5.78 -5.93
CA ALA A 147 -1.95 7.14 -5.73
C ALA A 147 -2.99 8.01 -5.01
N GLY A 148 -2.54 9.14 -4.45
CA GLY A 148 -3.42 10.26 -4.05
C GLY A 148 -3.58 10.48 -2.55
N GLU A 149 -2.64 10.04 -1.71
CA GLU A 149 -2.66 10.37 -0.27
C GLU A 149 -2.18 11.80 0.04
N ALA A 150 -1.36 12.41 -0.83
CA ALA A 150 -0.79 13.75 -0.68
C ALA A 150 -1.79 14.90 -0.86
#